data_AF-A0A2Z7BE84-F1
#
_entry.id   AF-A0A2Z7BE84-F1
#
_cell.length_a   1.000
_cell.length_b   1.000
_cell.length_c   1.000
_cell.angle_alpha   90.00
_cell.angle_beta   90.00
_cell.angle_gamma   90.00
#
_symmetry.space_group_name_H-M   'P 1'
#
loop_
_entity.id
_entity.type
_entity.pdbx_description
1 polymer ?
#
loop_
_entity_poly.entity_id
_entity_poly.type
_entity_poly.pdbx_seq_one_letter_code
_entity_poly.pdbx_strand_id
1 'polypeptide(L)'
;MIDDPTYWGSDCRKSIMNVISQVFSRSKVPITFLNITQLSSYRKDAHTSIYKKQWSPLTPQQIANPASYADCVHWCLPGIQDTRNELLFSKIFYP
;
A
#
# COMPACT_ATOMS: atom_id res chain seq x y z
N MET A 1 -8.80 -13.64 9.14
CA MET A 1 -9.21 -12.74 8.04
C MET A 1 -9.82 -11.50 8.68
N ILE A 2 -9.87 -10.34 8.01
CA ILE A 2 -10.53 -9.18 8.60
C ILE A 2 -12.02 -9.34 8.32
N ASP A 3 -12.78 -9.71 9.35
CA ASP A 3 -14.21 -10.04 9.23
C ASP A 3 -15.12 -8.86 9.58
N ASP A 4 -14.56 -7.77 10.11
CA ASP A 4 -15.26 -6.53 10.42
C ASP A 4 -15.51 -5.70 9.14
N PRO A 5 -16.77 -5.51 8.71
CA PRO A 5 -17.09 -4.74 7.51
C PRO A 5 -16.79 -3.24 7.65
N THR A 6 -16.61 -2.76 8.89
CA THR A 6 -16.25 -1.38 9.20
C THR A 6 -14.76 -1.17 9.42
N TYR A 7 -13.96 -2.23 9.26
CA TYR A 7 -12.52 -2.18 9.48
C TYR A 7 -11.87 -1.08 8.66
N TRP A 8 -11.04 -0.29 9.33
CA TRP A 8 -10.23 0.74 8.71
C TRP A 8 -8.86 0.73 9.36
N GLY A 9 -7.81 0.51 8.55
CA GLY A 9 -6.45 0.37 9.09
C GLY A 9 -6.01 1.64 9.81
N SER A 10 -5.29 1.47 10.93
CA SER A 10 -4.73 2.59 11.70
C SER A 10 -3.87 3.54 10.84
N ASP A 11 -3.16 2.97 9.87
CA ASP A 11 -2.27 3.72 8.96
C ASP A 11 -3.04 4.37 7.79
N CYS A 12 -4.32 4.04 7.62
CA CYS A 12 -5.18 4.65 6.61
C CYS A 12 -5.77 5.94 7.20
N ARG A 13 -5.17 7.10 6.97
CA ARG A 13 -5.70 8.34 7.57
C ARG A 13 -6.84 8.93 6.74
N LYS A 14 -8.09 8.82 7.23
CA LYS A 14 -9.28 9.43 6.58
C LYS A 14 -9.14 10.95 6.40
N SER A 15 -8.49 11.62 7.36
CA SER A 15 -8.23 13.06 7.27
C SER A 15 -7.38 13.43 6.05
N ILE A 16 -6.38 12.61 5.70
CA ILE A 16 -5.53 12.83 4.52
C ILE A 16 -6.34 12.60 3.25
N MET A 17 -7.17 11.56 3.20
CA MET A 17 -8.05 11.30 2.05
C MET A 17 -9.03 12.47 1.82
N ASN A 18 -9.57 13.06 2.88
CA ASN A 18 -10.43 14.24 2.79
C ASN A 18 -9.67 15.46 2.22
N VAL A 19 -8.44 15.70 2.68
CA VAL A 19 -7.60 16.80 2.15
C VAL A 19 -7.30 16.58 0.67
N ILE A 20 -6.92 15.37 0.26
CA ILE A 20 -6.69 15.04 -1.16
C ILE A 20 -7.93 15.34 -1.99
N SER A 21 -9.11 14.87 -1.55
CA SER A 21 -10.39 15.14 -2.22
C SER A 21 -10.66 16.64 -2.36
N GLN A 22 -10.44 17.42 -1.30
CA GLN A 22 -10.64 18.86 -1.31
C GLN A 22 -9.68 19.57 -2.29
N VAL A 23 -8.39 19.22 -2.25
CA VAL A 23 -7.39 19.83 -3.14
C VAL A 23 -7.71 19.51 -4.60
N PHE A 24 -8.02 18.25 -4.90
CA PHE A 24 -8.31 17.83 -6.27
C PHE A 24 -9.61 18.43 -6.81
N SER A 25 -10.63 18.62 -5.96
CA SER A 25 -11.88 19.30 -6.36
C SER A 25 -11.68 20.76 -6.80
N ARG A 26 -10.59 21.40 -6.36
CA ARG A 26 -10.24 22.79 -6.72
C ARG A 26 -9.34 22.87 -7.94
N SER A 27 -8.92 21.73 -8.49
CA SER A 27 -8.07 21.69 -9.68
C SER A 27 -8.84 22.13 -10.91
N LYS A 28 -8.20 22.95 -11.76
CA LYS A 28 -8.72 23.29 -13.10
C LYS A 28 -8.52 22.17 -14.12
N VAL A 29 -7.62 21.23 -13.81
CA VAL A 29 -7.34 20.06 -14.64
C VAL A 29 -8.09 18.85 -14.07
N PRO A 30 -8.75 18.03 -14.90
CA PRO A 30 -9.37 16.79 -14.44
C PRO A 30 -8.33 15.85 -13.81
N ILE A 31 -8.53 15.48 -12.54
CA ILE A 31 -7.68 14.54 -11.82
C ILE A 31 -8.52 13.34 -11.40
N THR A 32 -8.14 12.15 -11.84
CA THR A 32 -8.70 10.89 -11.34
C THR A 32 -7.82 10.37 -10.22
N PHE A 33 -8.39 10.23 -9.02
CA PHE A 33 -7.67 9.66 -7.88
C PHE A 33 -7.88 8.14 -7.81
N LEU A 34 -6.79 7.39 -7.92
CA LEU A 34 -6.79 5.95 -7.66
C LEU A 34 -6.65 5.72 -6.14
N ASN A 35 -7.78 5.59 -5.45
CA ASN A 35 -7.79 5.34 -4.00
C ASN A 35 -7.41 3.88 -3.68
N ILE A 36 -6.12 3.63 -3.54
CA ILE A 36 -5.55 2.31 -3.24
C ILE A 36 -5.33 2.08 -1.73
N THR A 37 -5.68 3.05 -0.87
CA THR A 37 -5.30 3.04 0.56
C THR A 37 -5.94 1.89 1.33
N GLN A 38 -7.27 1.80 1.33
CA GLN A 38 -7.97 0.78 2.11
C GLN A 38 -7.75 -0.63 1.54
N LEU A 39 -7.80 -0.80 0.21
CA LEU A 39 -7.53 -2.10 -0.42
C LEU A 39 -6.12 -2.59 -0.07
N SER A 40 -5.15 -1.67 -0.01
CA SER A 40 -3.77 -2.02 0.37
C SER A 40 -3.63 -2.41 1.82
N SER A 41 -4.44 -1.85 2.72
CA SER A 41 -4.40 -2.16 4.15
C SER A 41 -4.80 -3.59 4.49
N TYR A 42 -5.62 -4.23 3.64
CA TYR A 42 -5.97 -5.63 3.80
C TYR A 42 -4.79 -6.57 3.51
N ARG A 43 -3.79 -6.12 2.75
CA ARG A 43 -2.71 -6.97 2.23
C ARG A 43 -1.44 -6.94 3.06
N LYS A 44 -1.53 -6.97 4.40
CA LYS A 44 -0.34 -6.98 5.28
C LYS A 44 0.62 -8.15 5.00
N ASP A 45 0.11 -9.21 4.37
CA ASP A 45 0.85 -10.39 3.90
C ASP A 45 1.78 -10.12 2.71
N ALA A 46 1.54 -9.06 1.93
CA ALA A 46 2.25 -8.80 0.68
C ALA A 46 3.56 -8.00 0.83
N HIS A 47 3.95 -7.68 2.07
CA HIS A 47 5.18 -6.94 2.35
C HIS A 47 6.43 -7.80 2.18
N THR A 48 7.56 -7.15 1.88
CA THR A 48 8.86 -7.84 1.73
C THR A 48 9.39 -8.41 3.05
N SER A 49 9.00 -7.84 4.19
CA SER A 49 9.49 -8.26 5.51
C SER A 49 11.03 -8.32 5.53
N ILE A 50 11.61 -9.41 6.03
CA ILE A 50 13.06 -9.66 6.08
C ILE A 50 13.64 -10.16 4.74
N TYR A 51 12.82 -10.43 3.73
CA TYR A 51 13.22 -11.00 2.45
C TYR A 51 13.63 -9.95 1.41
N LYS A 52 13.59 -8.66 1.77
CA LYS A 52 14.13 -7.59 0.93
C LYS A 52 15.64 -7.73 0.80
N LYS A 53 16.17 -7.47 -0.40
CA LYS A 53 17.61 -7.32 -0.59
C LYS A 53 18.13 -6.15 0.23
N GLN A 54 18.94 -6.46 1.24
CA GLN A 54 19.64 -5.47 2.05
C GLN A 54 21.02 -5.20 1.47
N TRP A 55 21.58 -4.02 1.76
CA TRP A 55 22.94 -3.65 1.36
C TRP A 55 23.99 -4.60 1.97
N SER A 56 23.76 -5.02 3.20
CA SER A 56 24.50 -6.07 3.88
C SER A 56 23.53 -7.18 4.30
N PRO A 57 23.90 -8.47 4.17
CA PRO A 57 23.06 -9.56 4.65
C PRO A 57 22.73 -9.41 6.14
N LEU A 58 21.47 -9.69 6.50
CA LEU A 58 21.06 -9.73 7.90
C LEU A 58 21.82 -10.84 8.65
N THR A 59 22.21 -10.55 9.89
CA THR A 59 22.77 -11.58 10.78
C THR A 59 21.66 -12.56 11.22
N PRO A 60 22.02 -13.78 11.67
CA PRO A 60 21.04 -14.73 12.20
C PRO A 60 20.18 -14.15 13.34
N GLN A 61 20.74 -13.29 14.18
CA GLN A 61 20.02 -12.62 15.27
C GLN A 61 18.99 -11.62 14.75
N GLN A 62 19.28 -10.93 13.65
CA GLN A 62 18.34 -9.98 13.05
C GLN A 62 17.21 -10.70 12.31
N ILE A 63 17.52 -11.82 11.65
CA ILE A 63 16.51 -12.71 11.04
C ILE A 63 15.57 -13.27 12.12
N ALA A 64 16.12 -13.63 13.29
CA ALA A 64 15.34 -14.09 14.43
C ALA A 64 14.50 -13.00 15.10
N ASN A 65 14.72 -11.71 14.78
CA ASN A 65 13.92 -10.58 15.27
C ASN A 65 13.31 -9.75 14.12
N PRO A 66 12.30 -10.26 13.40
CA PRO A 66 11.66 -9.55 12.30
C PRO A 66 11.03 -8.22 12.73
N ALA A 67 10.56 -8.09 13.98
CA ALA A 67 9.90 -6.87 14.44
C ALA A 67 10.79 -5.61 14.32
N SER A 68 12.10 -5.76 14.40
CA SER A 68 13.06 -4.65 14.29
C SER A 68 13.66 -4.47 12.89
N TYR A 69 13.59 -5.49 12.03
CA TYR A 69 14.33 -5.53 10.76
C TYR A 69 13.46 -5.85 9.54
N ALA A 70 12.18 -6.12 9.72
CA ALA A 70 11.23 -6.31 8.63
C ALA A 70 10.91 -4.99 7.93
N ASP A 71 10.93 -5.03 6.62
CA ASP A 71 10.42 -3.95 5.78
C ASP A 71 8.90 -4.13 5.58
N CYS A 72 8.13 -3.32 6.31
CA CYS A 72 6.67 -3.26 6.26
C CYS A 72 6.16 -2.09 5.39
N VAL A 73 7.01 -1.51 4.55
CA VAL A 73 6.64 -0.39 3.66
C VAL A 73 6.66 -0.85 2.21
N HIS A 74 7.65 -1.67 1.84
CA HIS A 74 7.79 -2.20 0.50
C HIS A 74 7.03 -3.50 0.32
N TRP A 75 6.79 -3.84 -0.94
CA TRP A 75 5.90 -4.92 -1.35
C TRP A 75 6.65 -5.91 -2.24
N CYS A 76 6.35 -7.19 -2.09
CA CYS A 76 6.86 -8.23 -2.97
C CYS A 76 6.31 -8.06 -4.40
N LEU A 77 7.06 -8.59 -5.36
CA LEU A 77 6.64 -8.79 -6.75
C LEU A 77 6.79 -10.28 -7.12
N PRO A 78 5.78 -10.92 -7.75
CA PRO A 78 4.44 -10.39 -8.02
C PRO A 78 3.65 -10.12 -6.73
N GLY A 79 2.67 -9.21 -6.77
CA GLY A 79 1.94 -8.80 -5.58
C GLY A 79 1.02 -7.60 -5.77
N ILE A 80 0.84 -6.80 -4.70
CA ILE A 80 -0.16 -5.71 -4.69
C ILE A 80 0.10 -4.62 -5.73
N GLN A 81 1.35 -4.48 -6.18
CA GLN A 81 1.68 -3.52 -7.23
C GLN A 81 1.01 -3.89 -8.56
N ASP A 82 0.80 -5.19 -8.82
CA ASP A 82 0.14 -5.66 -10.03
C ASP A 82 -1.33 -5.22 -10.02
N THR A 83 -2.05 -5.39 -8.91
CA THR A 83 -3.43 -4.89 -8.74
C THR A 83 -3.53 -3.37 -8.92
N ARG A 84 -2.54 -2.61 -8.44
CA ARG A 84 -2.52 -1.15 -8.65
C ARG A 84 -2.32 -0.80 -10.13
N ASN A 85 -1.46 -1.54 -10.82
CA ASN A 85 -1.24 -1.39 -12.26
C ASN A 85 -2.48 -1.77 -13.07
N GLU A 86 -3.22 -2.81 -12.67
CA GLU A 86 -4.49 -3.18 -13.29
C GLU A 86 -5.55 -2.07 -13.16
N LEU A 87 -5.67 -1.44 -11.98
CA LEU A 87 -6.57 -0.29 -11.79
C LEU A 87 -6.18 0.90 -12.66
N LEU A 88 -4.87 1.17 -12.78
CA LEU A 88 -4.36 2.22 -13.66
C LEU A 88 -4.63 1.90 -15.13
N PHE A 89 -4.32 0.68 -15.56
CA PHE A 89 -4.58 0.20 -16.92
C PHE A 89 -6.07 0.31 -17.26
N SER A 90 -6.95 -0.15 -16.37
CA SER A 90 -8.40 0.00 -16.52
C SER A 90 -8.78 1.48 -16.72
N LYS A 91 -8.24 2.40 -15.92
CA LYS A 91 -8.54 3.83 -16.08
C LYS A 91 -7.98 4.50 -17.33
N ILE A 92 -6.88 4.00 -17.89
CA ILE A 92 -6.31 4.53 -19.12
C ILE A 92 -7.07 4.03 -20.35
N PHE A 93 -7.45 2.76 -20.38
CA PHE A 93 -7.95 2.09 -21.59
C PHE A 93 -9.45 1.79 -21.59
N TYR A 94 -10.13 1.86 -20.44
CA TYR A 94 -11.58 1.61 -20.29
C TYR A 94 -12.27 2.77 -19.54
N PRO A 95 -12.41 3.94 -20.19
CA PRO A 95 -12.99 5.14 -19.58
C PRO A 95 -14.50 5.04 -19.31
#